data_AF-A0A0N7MP55-F1
#
_entry.id   AF-A0A0N7MP55-F1
#
_cell.length_a   1.000
_cell.length_b   1.000
_cell.length_c   1.000
_cell.angle_alpha   90.00
_cell.angle_beta   90.00
_cell.angle_gamma   90.00
#
_symmetry.space_group_name_H-M   'P 1'
#
loop_
_entity.id
_entity.type
_entity.pdbx_description
1 polymer ?
#
loop_
_entity_poly.entity_id
_entity_poly.type
_entity_poly.pdbx_seq_one_letter_code
_entity_poly.pdbx_strand_id
1 'polypeptide(L)'
;MERILQKWEKFQDTPLNLKSRIALLISVLFLLAVFFFPLWRMQFFATFYPDGLKLYIYSYKLEGGKTAGRDDLREINTLNHYIGMKPLSQSDFPEFTYLPFVFGALGLLVLRAIILGKVSTLIDLIVMYSYIGIFSILDFYNKLYTYGHNLAPDAPIKVQPFTPPLFGKKMIAQFTVYSYPSLGSLGLFLSLIVLVIALFLTLREVKPSE
;
A
#
# COMPACT_ATOMS: atom_id res chain seq x y z
N MET A 1 11.03 23.49 -32.65
CA MET A 1 11.34 22.35 -31.77
C MET A 1 12.27 22.75 -30.63
N GLU A 2 13.42 23.39 -30.91
CA GLU A 2 14.40 23.84 -29.90
C GLU A 2 13.83 24.75 -28.80
N ARG A 3 12.99 25.74 -29.15
CA ARG A 3 12.37 26.65 -28.16
C ARG A 3 11.46 25.93 -27.16
N ILE A 4 10.88 24.79 -27.55
CA ILE A 4 10.04 23.97 -26.67
C ILE A 4 10.94 23.16 -25.72
N LEU A 5 12.00 22.56 -26.25
CA LEU A 5 12.99 21.81 -25.47
C LEU A 5 13.67 22.70 -24.41
N GLN A 6 14.13 23.89 -24.80
CA GLN A 6 14.76 24.84 -23.87
C GLN A 6 13.81 25.30 -22.75
N LYS A 7 12.53 25.52 -23.07
CA LYS A 7 11.51 25.82 -22.06
C LYS A 7 11.31 24.63 -21.11
N TRP A 8 11.38 23.41 -21.63
CA TRP A 8 11.24 22.21 -20.82
C TRP A 8 12.42 21.99 -19.88
N GLU A 9 13.65 22.14 -20.38
CA GLU A 9 14.87 22.06 -19.59
C GLU A 9 14.87 23.07 -18.44
N LYS A 10 14.59 24.34 -18.76
CA LYS A 10 14.51 25.41 -17.74
C LYS A 10 13.47 25.10 -16.67
N PHE A 11 12.33 24.54 -17.05
CA PHE A 11 11.29 24.13 -16.12
C PHE A 11 11.75 22.99 -15.22
N GLN A 12 12.36 21.95 -15.79
CA GLN A 12 12.85 20.79 -15.04
C GLN A 12 13.91 21.17 -14.02
N ASP A 13 14.74 22.16 -14.37
CA ASP A 13 15.80 22.66 -13.53
C ASP A 13 15.38 23.66 -12.45
N THR A 14 14.10 24.04 -12.44
CA THR A 14 13.60 25.03 -11.50
C THR A 14 13.66 24.50 -10.05
N PRO A 15 14.34 25.22 -9.13
CA PRO A 15 14.48 24.78 -7.74
C PRO A 15 13.15 24.85 -7.00
N LEU A 16 12.96 23.96 -6.02
CA LEU A 16 11.76 23.95 -5.19
C LEU A 16 11.71 25.16 -4.24
N ASN A 17 10.55 25.83 -4.19
CA ASN A 17 10.28 26.91 -3.24
C ASN A 17 10.11 26.40 -1.79
N LEU A 18 10.12 27.33 -0.83
CA LEU A 18 10.01 26.99 0.60
C LEU A 18 8.71 26.25 0.93
N LYS A 19 7.57 26.67 0.36
CA LYS A 19 6.26 26.04 0.60
C LYS A 19 6.25 24.57 0.17
N SER A 20 6.88 24.27 -0.96
CA SER A 20 7.00 22.92 -1.49
C SER A 20 7.92 22.06 -0.64
N ARG A 21 9.03 22.64 -0.13
CA ARG A 21 9.93 21.95 0.82
C ARG A 21 9.22 21.60 2.14
N ILE A 22 8.37 22.50 2.65
CA ILE A 22 7.51 22.22 3.82
C ILE A 22 6.51 21.12 3.49
N ALA A 23 5.87 21.16 2.33
CA ALA A 23 4.98 20.10 1.88
C ALA A 23 5.71 18.75 1.79
N LEU A 24 6.94 18.71 1.28
CA LEU A 24 7.75 17.49 1.27
C LEU A 24 8.02 16.94 2.69
N LEU A 25 8.29 17.79 3.68
CA LEU A 25 8.41 17.34 5.08
C LEU A 25 7.11 16.67 5.57
N ILE A 26 5.95 17.27 5.26
CA ILE A 26 4.63 16.70 5.61
C ILE A 26 4.41 15.36 4.89
N SER A 27 4.83 15.26 3.63
CA SER A 27 4.76 14.01 2.86
C SER A 27 5.59 12.88 3.49
N VAL A 28 6.77 13.18 4.04
CA VAL A 28 7.58 12.21 4.78
C VAL A 28 6.86 11.75 6.05
N LEU A 29 6.24 12.67 6.80
CA LEU A 29 5.48 12.32 8.01
C LEU A 29 4.33 11.36 7.69
N PHE A 30 3.62 11.58 6.58
CA PHE A 30 2.57 10.65 6.14
C PHE A 30 3.14 9.31 5.66
N LEU A 31 4.26 9.31 4.95
CA LEU A 31 4.95 8.08 4.53
C LEU A 31 5.35 7.23 5.73
N LEU A 32 5.80 7.84 6.83
CA LEU A 32 6.21 7.10 8.04
C LEU A 32 5.09 6.24 8.64
N ALA A 33 3.81 6.55 8.37
CA ALA A 33 2.68 5.74 8.84
C ALA A 33 2.80 4.27 8.41
N VAL A 34 3.46 3.97 7.29
CA VAL A 34 3.63 2.61 6.75
C VAL A 34 4.44 1.67 7.65
N PHE A 35 5.24 2.21 8.57
CA PHE A 35 6.07 1.43 9.49
C PHE A 35 5.35 1.11 10.81
N PHE A 36 4.36 1.93 11.18
CA PHE A 36 3.66 1.81 12.46
C PHE A 36 2.27 1.20 12.33
N PHE A 37 1.62 1.37 11.18
CA PHE A 37 0.24 0.96 10.97
C PHE A 37 0.12 -0.10 9.86
N PRO A 38 -0.92 -0.94 9.90
CA PRO A 38 -1.21 -1.86 8.81
C PRO A 38 -1.45 -1.10 7.51
N LEU A 39 -1.02 -1.70 6.40
CA LEU A 39 -1.42 -1.31 5.05
C LEU A 39 -2.87 -1.71 4.78
N TRP A 40 -3.24 -2.94 5.13
CA TRP A 40 -4.57 -3.48 4.86
C TRP A 40 -5.15 -4.18 6.07
N ARG A 41 -6.47 -4.21 6.16
CA ARG A 41 -7.21 -4.96 7.17
C ARG A 41 -8.27 -5.80 6.50
N MET A 42 -8.28 -7.09 6.83
CA MET A 42 -9.35 -8.00 6.44
C MET A 42 -10.10 -8.50 7.68
N GLN A 43 -11.40 -8.71 7.55
CA GLN A 43 -12.24 -9.22 8.63
C GLN A 43 -13.14 -10.34 8.12
N PHE A 44 -13.16 -11.47 8.83
CA PHE A 44 -13.88 -12.67 8.45
C PHE A 44 -14.96 -12.95 9.48
N PHE A 45 -16.22 -12.96 9.06
CA PHE A 45 -17.37 -13.26 9.92
C PHE A 45 -17.95 -14.62 9.55
N ALA A 46 -18.32 -15.39 10.56
CA ALA A 46 -19.02 -16.67 10.44
C ALA A 46 -19.95 -16.87 11.64
N THR A 47 -20.82 -17.87 11.58
CA THR A 47 -21.71 -18.23 12.70
C THR A 47 -20.94 -18.47 14.00
N PHE A 48 -19.77 -19.10 13.93
CA PHE A 48 -18.91 -19.37 15.10
C PHE A 48 -17.97 -18.21 15.48
N TYR A 49 -17.86 -17.18 14.64
CA TYR A 49 -17.02 -15.99 14.88
C TYR A 49 -17.86 -14.71 14.68
N PRO A 50 -18.87 -14.47 15.54
CA PRO A 50 -19.78 -13.32 15.39
C PRO A 50 -19.08 -11.98 15.61
N ASP A 51 -17.99 -11.96 16.39
CA ASP A 51 -17.15 -10.79 16.63
C ASP A 51 -16.09 -10.54 15.54
N GLY A 52 -15.96 -11.50 14.61
CA GLY A 52 -15.10 -11.44 13.45
C GLY A 52 -13.62 -11.72 13.74
N LEU A 53 -12.98 -12.48 12.85
CA LEU A 53 -11.54 -12.70 12.86
C LEU A 53 -10.86 -11.57 12.10
N LYS A 54 -9.85 -10.93 12.68
CA LYS A 54 -9.14 -9.79 12.11
C LYS A 54 -7.77 -10.21 11.59
N LEU A 55 -7.47 -9.81 10.36
CA LEU A 55 -6.15 -9.94 9.76
C LEU A 55 -5.62 -8.55 9.43
N TYR A 56 -4.41 -8.26 9.89
CA TYR A 56 -3.69 -7.03 9.62
C TYR A 56 -2.47 -7.35 8.76
N ILE A 57 -2.37 -6.63 7.64
CA ILE A 57 -1.27 -6.75 6.69
C ILE A 57 -0.41 -5.51 6.83
N TYR A 58 0.79 -5.66 7.38
CA TYR A 58 1.79 -4.60 7.47
C TYR A 58 2.73 -4.67 6.27
N SER A 59 3.56 -3.64 6.09
CA SER A 59 4.62 -3.63 5.08
C SER A 59 5.71 -4.68 5.33
N TYR A 60 5.78 -5.26 6.53
CA TYR A 60 6.83 -6.19 6.96
C TYR A 60 6.32 -7.46 7.66
N LYS A 61 5.01 -7.63 7.84
CA LYS A 61 4.44 -8.79 8.52
C LYS A 61 2.96 -8.97 8.26
N LEU A 62 2.47 -10.18 8.56
CA LEU A 62 1.07 -10.48 8.78
C LEU A 62 0.80 -10.73 10.26
N GLU A 63 -0.31 -10.22 10.75
CA GLU A 63 -0.70 -10.36 12.14
C GLU A 63 -2.22 -10.56 12.27
N GLY A 64 -2.62 -11.56 13.06
CA GLY A 64 -4.00 -11.74 13.47
C GLY A 64 -4.34 -10.85 14.66
N GLY A 65 -5.60 -10.45 14.78
CA GLY A 65 -6.15 -9.92 16.02
C GLY A 65 -5.90 -10.88 17.19
N LYS A 66 -5.61 -10.32 18.37
CA LYS A 66 -5.42 -11.09 19.60
C LYS A 66 -6.56 -10.76 20.56
N THR A 67 -7.23 -11.78 21.08
CA THR A 67 -8.16 -11.66 22.21
C THR A 67 -7.77 -12.68 23.28
N ALA A 68 -8.41 -12.64 24.46
CA ALA A 68 -8.14 -13.58 25.53
C ALA A 68 -8.38 -15.02 25.05
N GLY A 69 -7.30 -15.77 24.85
CA GLY A 69 -7.33 -17.16 24.40
C GLY A 69 -7.49 -17.38 22.88
N ARG A 70 -7.48 -16.34 22.04
CA ARG A 70 -7.62 -16.48 20.58
C ARG A 70 -6.58 -15.69 19.80
N ASP A 71 -6.03 -16.35 18.78
CA ASP A 71 -5.18 -15.75 17.76
C ASP A 71 -5.88 -15.85 16.41
N ASP A 72 -6.42 -14.74 15.93
CA ASP A 72 -7.26 -14.73 14.73
C ASP A 72 -6.51 -15.26 13.49
N LEU A 73 -5.18 -15.12 13.41
CA LEU A 73 -4.41 -15.67 12.28
C LEU A 73 -4.38 -17.20 12.30
N ARG A 74 -4.31 -17.80 13.50
CA ARG A 74 -4.39 -19.26 13.64
C ARG A 74 -5.78 -19.76 13.27
N GLU A 75 -6.82 -19.08 13.73
CA GLU A 75 -8.21 -19.40 13.36
C GLU A 75 -8.42 -19.28 11.85
N ILE A 76 -7.95 -18.19 11.21
CA ILE A 76 -8.03 -18.03 9.75
C ILE A 76 -7.29 -19.16 9.03
N ASN A 77 -6.12 -19.59 9.51
CA ASN A 77 -5.40 -20.71 8.90
C ASN A 77 -6.12 -22.05 9.07
N THR A 78 -6.78 -22.27 10.21
CA THR A 78 -7.68 -23.42 10.40
C THR A 78 -8.83 -23.38 9.40
N LEU A 79 -9.45 -22.22 9.20
CA LEU A 79 -10.51 -22.04 8.20
C LEU A 79 -10.02 -22.29 6.78
N ASN A 80 -8.85 -21.76 6.42
CA ASN A 80 -8.24 -21.95 5.12
C ASN A 80 -8.01 -23.44 4.81
N HIS A 81 -7.52 -24.20 5.80
CA HIS A 81 -7.35 -25.65 5.66
C HIS A 81 -8.66 -26.38 5.30
N TYR A 82 -9.78 -26.01 5.92
CA TYR A 82 -11.07 -26.63 5.63
C TYR A 82 -11.57 -26.39 4.19
N ILE A 83 -11.28 -25.22 3.62
CA ILE A 83 -11.69 -24.87 2.25
C ILE A 83 -10.59 -25.10 1.20
N GLY A 84 -9.45 -25.67 1.62
CA GLY A 84 -8.33 -25.99 0.74
C GLY A 84 -7.43 -24.82 0.37
N MET A 85 -7.59 -23.65 1.00
CA MET A 85 -6.65 -22.55 0.83
C MET A 85 -5.33 -22.86 1.54
N LYS A 86 -4.23 -22.42 0.93
CA LYS A 86 -2.91 -22.49 1.56
C LYS A 86 -2.91 -21.70 2.89
N PRO A 87 -2.29 -22.21 3.97
CA PRO A 87 -2.13 -21.44 5.20
C PRO A 87 -1.33 -20.16 4.93
N LEU A 88 -1.73 -19.06 5.55
CA LEU A 88 -1.00 -17.80 5.54
C LEU A 88 0.23 -17.94 6.44
N SER A 89 1.40 -18.01 5.81
CA SER A 89 2.70 -17.93 6.49
C SER A 89 3.46 -16.70 6.02
N GLN A 90 4.16 -16.00 6.92
CA GLN A 90 4.96 -14.83 6.53
C GLN A 90 6.02 -15.14 5.47
N SER A 91 6.53 -16.39 5.43
CA SER A 91 7.49 -16.85 4.43
C SER A 91 6.97 -16.81 3.00
N ASP A 92 5.65 -16.78 2.81
CA ASP A 92 5.01 -16.76 1.49
C ASP A 92 4.94 -15.34 0.89
N PHE A 93 5.42 -14.34 1.63
CA PHE A 93 5.32 -12.92 1.29
C PHE A 93 6.74 -12.30 1.28
N PRO A 94 7.54 -12.55 0.22
CA PRO A 94 8.87 -11.93 0.07
C PRO A 94 8.83 -10.40 0.14
N GLU A 95 7.69 -9.79 -0.23
CA GLU A 95 7.42 -8.36 -0.11
C GLU A 95 7.63 -7.80 1.28
N PHE A 96 7.41 -8.59 2.34
CA PHE A 96 7.67 -8.15 3.71
C PHE A 96 9.14 -7.91 4.01
N THR A 97 10.04 -8.52 3.23
CA THR A 97 11.47 -8.34 3.41
C THR A 97 11.95 -7.07 2.71
N TYR A 98 11.44 -6.74 1.52
CA TYR A 98 11.96 -5.61 0.75
C TYR A 98 11.13 -4.32 0.87
N LEU A 99 9.81 -4.40 1.08
CA LEU A 99 8.95 -3.20 1.14
C LEU A 99 9.38 -2.17 2.20
N PRO A 100 9.82 -2.55 3.41
CA PRO A 100 10.30 -1.58 4.39
C PRO A 100 11.50 -0.78 3.88
N PHE A 101 12.42 -1.44 3.17
CA PHE A 101 13.57 -0.77 2.55
C PHE A 101 13.15 0.11 1.37
N VAL A 102 12.19 -0.32 0.56
CA VAL A 102 11.62 0.48 -0.53
C VAL A 102 11.00 1.77 0.02
N PHE A 103 10.16 1.68 1.06
CA PHE A 103 9.56 2.86 1.68
C PHE A 103 10.60 3.72 2.42
N GLY A 104 11.62 3.11 3.02
CA GLY A 104 12.73 3.83 3.65
C GLY A 104 13.55 4.62 2.61
N ALA A 105 13.90 3.99 1.49
CA ALA A 105 14.60 4.63 0.38
C ALA A 105 13.76 5.76 -0.23
N LEU A 106 12.45 5.57 -0.42
CA LEU A 106 11.54 6.63 -0.83
C LEU A 106 11.59 7.82 0.14
N GLY A 107 11.52 7.56 1.44
CA GLY A 107 11.62 8.61 2.46
C GLY A 107 12.93 9.39 2.39
N LEU A 108 14.06 8.68 2.24
CA LEU A 108 15.37 9.31 2.06
C LEU A 108 15.45 10.15 0.78
N LEU A 109 14.84 9.70 -0.32
CA LEU A 109 14.82 10.45 -1.57
C LEU A 109 13.94 11.71 -1.46
N VAL A 110 12.82 11.65 -0.75
CA VAL A 110 12.00 12.83 -0.45
C VAL A 110 12.79 13.80 0.44
N LEU A 111 13.45 13.31 1.51
CA LEU A 111 14.32 14.14 2.36
C LEU A 111 15.46 14.79 1.57
N ARG A 112 16.07 14.07 0.63
CA ARG A 112 17.07 14.63 -0.29
C ARG A 112 16.47 15.74 -1.15
N ALA A 113 15.26 15.57 -1.67
CA ALA A 113 14.57 16.57 -2.47
C ALA A 113 14.23 17.84 -1.67
N ILE A 114 14.06 17.74 -0.35
CA ILE A 114 13.85 18.91 0.51
C ILE A 114 15.05 19.86 0.49
N ILE A 115 16.27 19.35 0.29
CA ILE A 115 17.51 20.14 0.30
C ILE A 115 17.94 20.49 -1.13
N LEU A 116 17.97 19.49 -2.02
CA LEU A 116 18.57 19.59 -3.37
C LEU A 116 17.53 19.57 -4.49
N GLY A 117 16.25 19.46 -4.17
CA GLY A 117 15.21 19.15 -5.14
C GLY A 117 14.93 20.27 -6.12
N LYS A 118 14.63 19.83 -7.34
CA LYS A 118 14.10 20.63 -8.43
C LYS A 118 12.76 20.03 -8.88
N VAL A 119 12.08 20.68 -9.82
CA VAL A 119 10.80 20.18 -10.36
C VAL A 119 10.94 18.77 -10.95
N SER A 120 12.03 18.49 -11.68
CA SER A 120 12.34 17.14 -12.18
C SER A 120 12.36 16.09 -11.08
N THR A 121 13.08 16.35 -9.98
CA THR A 121 13.15 15.44 -8.83
C THR A 121 11.77 15.14 -8.24
N LEU A 122 10.88 16.14 -8.22
CA LEU A 122 9.53 15.96 -7.70
C LEU A 122 8.65 15.13 -8.63
N ILE A 123 8.78 15.32 -9.94
CA ILE A 123 8.11 14.48 -10.95
C ILE A 123 8.59 13.03 -10.83
N ASP A 124 9.91 12.81 -10.73
CA ASP A 124 10.50 11.48 -10.57
C ASP A 124 9.95 10.78 -9.31
N LEU A 125 9.90 11.51 -8.19
CA LEU A 125 9.33 11.00 -6.95
C LEU A 125 7.86 10.62 -7.10
N ILE A 126 7.03 11.47 -7.72
CA ILE A 126 5.60 11.18 -7.96
C ILE A 126 5.44 9.93 -8.82
N VAL A 127 6.18 9.84 -9.93
CA VAL A 127 6.13 8.68 -10.84
C VAL A 127 6.54 7.40 -10.12
N MET A 128 7.64 7.44 -9.39
CA MET A 128 8.14 6.28 -8.64
C MET A 128 7.16 5.86 -7.53
N TYR A 129 6.56 6.83 -6.82
CA TYR A 129 5.56 6.57 -5.79
C TYR A 129 4.30 5.93 -6.38
N SER A 130 3.80 6.46 -7.49
CA SER A 130 2.66 5.88 -8.22
C SER A 130 2.98 4.48 -8.73
N TYR A 131 4.17 4.26 -9.29
CA TYR A 131 4.61 2.95 -9.75
C TYR A 131 4.63 1.93 -8.61
N ILE A 132 5.28 2.24 -7.49
CA ILE A 132 5.34 1.35 -6.31
C ILE A 132 3.95 1.06 -5.76
N GLY A 133 3.08 2.08 -5.68
CA GLY A 133 1.71 1.92 -5.20
C GLY A 133 0.87 1.01 -6.10
N ILE A 134 0.89 1.25 -7.42
CA ILE A 134 0.15 0.44 -8.40
C ILE A 134 0.68 -0.99 -8.40
N PHE A 135 2.01 -1.17 -8.45
CA PHE A 135 2.64 -2.49 -8.41
C PHE A 135 2.25 -3.26 -7.15
N SER A 136 2.27 -2.63 -5.97
CA SER A 136 1.87 -3.27 -4.72
C SER A 136 0.41 -3.73 -4.71
N ILE A 137 -0.50 -2.95 -5.32
CA ILE A 137 -1.92 -3.34 -5.44
C ILE A 137 -2.08 -4.53 -6.38
N LEU A 138 -1.37 -4.54 -7.51
CA LEU A 138 -1.41 -5.63 -8.48
C LEU A 138 -0.83 -6.92 -7.89
N ASP A 139 0.28 -6.83 -7.19
CA ASP A 139 0.89 -7.97 -6.49
C ASP A 139 -0.06 -8.52 -5.41
N PHE A 140 -0.67 -7.64 -4.61
CA PHE A 140 -1.68 -8.06 -3.63
C PHE A 140 -2.88 -8.75 -4.29
N TYR A 141 -3.40 -8.22 -5.40
CA TYR A 141 -4.46 -8.88 -6.17
C TYR A 141 -4.04 -10.26 -6.67
N ASN A 142 -2.81 -10.39 -7.18
CA ASN A 142 -2.26 -11.68 -7.62
C ASN A 142 -2.16 -12.69 -6.49
N LYS A 143 -1.77 -12.27 -5.28
CA LYS A 143 -1.80 -13.13 -4.08
C LYS A 143 -3.23 -13.60 -3.77
N LEU A 144 -4.19 -12.67 -3.73
CA LEU A 144 -5.60 -13.02 -3.49
C LEU A 144 -6.11 -14.03 -4.52
N TYR A 145 -5.82 -13.79 -5.81
CA TYR A 145 -6.20 -14.71 -6.90
C TYR A 145 -5.57 -16.09 -6.71
N THR A 146 -4.26 -16.14 -6.52
CA THR A 146 -3.48 -17.38 -6.38
C THR A 146 -3.98 -18.22 -5.21
N TYR A 147 -4.20 -17.60 -4.04
CA TYR A 147 -4.65 -18.31 -2.85
C TYR A 147 -6.06 -18.90 -2.98
N GLY A 148 -6.94 -18.28 -3.77
CA GLY A 148 -8.30 -18.76 -3.95
C GLY A 148 -8.55 -19.61 -5.22
N HIS A 149 -7.56 -19.73 -6.11
CA HIS A 149 -7.62 -20.60 -7.29
C HIS A 149 -6.75 -21.86 -7.17
N ASN A 150 -5.73 -21.85 -6.31
CA ASN A 150 -4.89 -23.02 -6.02
C ASN A 150 -5.41 -23.75 -4.77
N LEU A 151 -6.64 -24.24 -4.84
CA LEU A 151 -7.29 -24.95 -3.74
C LEU A 151 -6.92 -26.43 -3.73
N ALA A 152 -6.68 -26.97 -2.54
CA ALA A 152 -6.31 -28.37 -2.34
C ALA A 152 -7.45 -29.33 -2.75
N PRO A 153 -7.19 -30.32 -3.62
CA PRO A 153 -8.22 -31.23 -4.14
C PRO A 153 -8.75 -32.21 -3.09
N ASP A 154 -8.12 -32.31 -1.93
CA ASP A 154 -8.46 -33.15 -0.77
C ASP A 154 -9.08 -32.36 0.40
N ALA A 155 -9.29 -31.04 0.24
CA ALA A 155 -9.93 -30.20 1.26
C ALA A 155 -11.28 -30.76 1.75
N PRO A 156 -11.56 -30.73 3.07
CA PRO A 156 -12.81 -31.22 3.66
C PRO A 156 -14.07 -30.57 3.08
N ILE A 157 -14.03 -29.27 2.79
CA ILE A 157 -15.13 -28.51 2.21
C ILE A 157 -14.74 -28.08 0.80
N LYS A 158 -15.50 -28.53 -0.20
CA LYS A 158 -15.30 -28.15 -1.59
C LYS A 158 -15.97 -26.83 -1.89
N VAL A 159 -15.19 -25.89 -2.39
CA VAL A 159 -15.64 -24.57 -2.84
C VAL A 159 -15.15 -24.34 -4.26
N GLN A 160 -15.94 -23.64 -5.06
CA GLN A 160 -15.49 -23.24 -6.40
C GLN A 160 -14.36 -22.22 -6.28
N PRO A 161 -13.40 -22.18 -7.21
CA PRO A 161 -12.36 -21.15 -7.22
C PRO A 161 -12.92 -19.74 -7.09
N PHE A 162 -12.27 -18.92 -6.28
CA PHE A 162 -12.73 -17.56 -6.00
C PHE A 162 -11.54 -16.63 -5.78
N THR A 163 -11.74 -15.32 -5.98
CA THR A 163 -10.81 -14.29 -5.50
C THR A 163 -11.41 -13.63 -4.27
N PRO A 164 -10.72 -13.62 -3.09
CA PRO A 164 -11.12 -12.80 -1.97
C PRO A 164 -11.20 -11.31 -2.37
N PRO A 165 -11.99 -10.49 -1.67
CA PRO A 165 -12.16 -9.10 -2.05
C PRO A 165 -10.86 -8.32 -1.83
N LEU A 166 -10.38 -7.65 -2.88
CA LEU A 166 -9.33 -6.64 -2.73
C LEU A 166 -9.86 -5.46 -1.91
N PHE A 167 -11.09 -5.02 -2.22
CA PHE A 167 -11.80 -3.95 -1.52
C PHE A 167 -13.29 -4.30 -1.38
N GLY A 168 -13.89 -3.96 -0.24
CA GLY A 168 -15.31 -4.14 0.00
C GLY A 168 -15.64 -5.47 0.69
N LYS A 169 -16.81 -6.04 0.36
CA LYS A 169 -17.40 -7.20 1.02
C LYS A 169 -17.64 -8.32 0.01
N LYS A 170 -17.33 -9.57 0.38
CA LYS A 170 -17.67 -10.76 -0.41
C LYS A 170 -17.98 -11.95 0.50
N MET A 171 -19.00 -12.73 0.14
CA MET A 171 -19.28 -14.02 0.79
C MET A 171 -18.48 -15.12 0.08
N ILE A 172 -17.81 -15.94 0.87
CA ILE A 172 -16.93 -17.03 0.44
C ILE A 172 -17.32 -18.25 1.26
N ALA A 173 -17.99 -19.22 0.63
CA ALA A 173 -18.66 -20.32 1.33
C ALA A 173 -19.57 -19.79 2.46
N GLN A 174 -19.29 -20.14 3.71
CA GLN A 174 -20.05 -19.70 4.89
C GLN A 174 -19.43 -18.48 5.59
N PHE A 175 -18.39 -17.89 5.01
CA PHE A 175 -17.68 -16.73 5.57
C PHE A 175 -18.04 -15.46 4.81
N THR A 176 -18.23 -14.38 5.56
CA THR A 176 -18.31 -13.04 4.99
C THR A 176 -17.00 -12.31 5.23
N VAL A 177 -16.31 -11.94 4.15
CA VAL A 177 -15.02 -11.27 4.21
C VAL A 177 -15.17 -9.80 3.84
N TYR A 178 -14.67 -8.93 4.71
CA TYR A 178 -14.51 -7.50 4.46
C TYR A 178 -13.03 -7.18 4.29
N SER A 179 -12.70 -6.30 3.34
CA SER A 179 -11.32 -5.94 3.00
C SER A 179 -11.22 -4.45 2.71
N TYR A 180 -10.37 -3.75 3.47
CA TYR A 180 -10.22 -2.30 3.36
C TYR A 180 -8.78 -1.84 3.62
N PRO A 181 -8.35 -0.74 2.97
CA PRO A 181 -7.11 -0.07 3.31
C PRO A 181 -7.15 0.39 4.77
N SER A 182 -6.00 0.30 5.43
CA SER A 182 -5.79 0.78 6.79
C SER A 182 -4.92 2.04 6.80
N LEU A 183 -4.54 2.51 7.99
CA LEU A 183 -3.88 3.82 8.18
C LEU A 183 -2.54 3.92 7.46
N GLY A 184 -1.80 2.82 7.29
CA GLY A 184 -0.56 2.80 6.51
C GLY A 184 -0.82 3.14 5.05
N SER A 185 -1.82 2.53 4.41
CA SER A 185 -2.19 2.84 3.03
C SER A 185 -2.75 4.25 2.88
N LEU A 186 -3.51 4.73 3.86
CA LEU A 186 -4.00 6.12 3.87
C LEU A 186 -2.83 7.11 3.96
N GLY A 187 -1.83 6.83 4.81
CA GLY A 187 -0.60 7.61 4.89
C GLY A 187 0.14 7.63 3.55
N LEU A 188 0.24 6.50 2.87
CA LEU A 188 0.85 6.45 1.53
C LEU A 188 0.10 7.33 0.52
N PHE A 189 -1.23 7.22 0.49
CA PHE A 189 -2.05 8.01 -0.43
C PHE A 189 -1.96 9.51 -0.16
N LEU A 190 -2.01 9.92 1.12
CA LEU A 190 -1.85 11.32 1.51
C LEU A 190 -0.45 11.85 1.20
N SER A 191 0.59 11.05 1.42
CA SER A 191 1.97 11.38 1.06
C SER A 191 2.09 11.71 -0.43
N LEU A 192 1.49 10.89 -1.31
CA LEU A 192 1.44 11.13 -2.75
C LEU A 192 0.68 12.42 -3.11
N ILE A 193 -0.50 12.64 -2.52
CA ILE A 193 -1.27 13.88 -2.73
C ILE A 193 -0.42 15.10 -2.38
N VAL A 194 0.30 15.05 -1.26
CA VAL A 194 1.15 16.16 -0.82
C VAL A 194 2.33 16.40 -1.77
N LEU A 195 2.93 15.34 -2.34
CA LEU A 195 3.95 15.50 -3.40
C LEU A 195 3.38 16.23 -4.62
N VAL A 196 2.17 15.86 -5.04
CA VAL A 196 1.46 16.51 -6.17
C VAL A 196 1.14 17.97 -5.84
N ILE A 197 0.71 18.27 -4.61
CA ILE A 197 0.49 19.65 -4.15
C ILE A 197 1.81 20.45 -4.18
N ALA A 198 2.91 19.88 -3.70
CA ALA A 198 4.23 20.50 -3.74
C ALA A 198 4.64 20.86 -5.19
N LEU A 199 4.29 20.01 -6.17
CA LEU A 199 4.53 20.31 -7.57
C LEU A 199 3.74 21.54 -7.98
N PHE A 200 2.43 21.55 -7.76
CA PHE A 200 1.58 22.71 -8.08
C PHE A 200 2.02 24.01 -7.37
N LEU A 201 2.49 23.94 -6.13
CA LEU A 201 3.00 25.09 -5.39
C LEU A 201 4.26 25.68 -6.04
N THR A 202 5.19 24.83 -6.49
CA THR A 202 6.37 25.29 -7.25
C THR A 202 5.94 25.89 -8.59
N LEU A 203 5.00 25.24 -9.30
CA LEU A 203 4.56 25.73 -10.62
C LEU A 203 3.85 27.08 -10.59
N ARG A 204 3.12 27.38 -9.51
CA ARG A 204 2.41 28.66 -9.36
C ARG A 204 3.37 29.83 -9.14
N GLU A 205 4.48 29.61 -8.44
CA GLU A 205 5.47 30.65 -8.15
C GLU A 205 6.38 30.93 -9.36
N VAL A 206 6.46 29.99 -10.31
CA VAL A 206 7.32 30.05 -11.50
C VAL A 206 6.59 30.67 -12.71
N LYS A 207 5.27 30.91 -12.63
CA LYS A 207 4.56 31.65 -13.68
C LYS A 207 5.16 33.05 -13.81
N PRO A 208 5.43 33.52 -15.04
CA PRO A 208 6.18 34.74 -15.26
C PRO A 208 5.38 35.93 -14.75
N SER A 209 6.04 36.82 -14.01
CA SER A 209 5.72 38.24 -14.08
C SER A 209 5.67 38.62 -15.57
N GLU A 210 4.49 38.94 -16.08
CA GLU A 210 4.32 39.60 -17.38
C GLU A 210 5.16 40.88 -17.46
#